data_AF-A0A7C4XES2-F1
#
_entry.id   AF-A0A7C4XES2-F1
#
_cell.length_a   1.000
_cell.length_b   1.000
_cell.length_c   1.000
_cell.angle_alpha   90.00
_cell.angle_beta   90.00
_cell.angle_gamma   90.00
#
_symmetry.space_group_name_H-M   'P 1'
#
loop_
_entity.id
_entity.type
_entity.pdbx_description
1 polymer ?
#
loop_
_entity_poly.entity_id
_entity_poly.type
_entity_poly.pdbx_seq_one_letter_code
_entity_poly.pdbx_strand_id
1 'polypeptide(L)'
;MREGIVAVERAKIVKGNWIDTQVRWAFRRPMNLEKLALLVQRVSGLGLLVYLFFHIFVTGTITSGQGAWDSIMSVLLNPLAHVGEILVVVGATFHGINGIRMMLLELTSLVGKPMRPDYPYKAQSLGKGQRSILWTATIMAGLSTIAGIVLLWGV
;
A
#
# COMPACT_ATOMS: atom_id res chain seq x y z
N MET A 1 40.10 29.58 3.83
CA MET A 1 38.79 28.98 4.19
C MET A 1 37.74 29.91 3.63
N ARG A 2 36.99 29.51 2.60
CA ARG A 2 35.93 30.36 2.03
C ARG A 2 34.66 30.05 2.80
N GLU A 3 34.21 31.02 3.60
CA GLU A 3 32.94 30.94 4.31
C GLU A 3 31.82 30.80 3.28
N GLY A 4 31.23 29.61 3.23
CA GLY A 4 30.07 29.35 2.40
C GLY A 4 28.93 30.23 2.89
N ILE A 5 28.35 31.02 1.99
CA ILE A 5 27.10 31.75 2.21
C ILE A 5 25.99 30.70 2.34
N VAL A 6 25.87 30.11 3.53
CA VAL A 6 24.71 29.29 3.89
C VAL A 6 23.70 30.29 4.43
N ALA A 7 22.58 30.45 3.73
CA ALA A 7 21.48 31.26 4.22
C ALA A 7 21.06 30.73 5.61
N VAL A 8 21.40 31.48 6.66
CA VAL A 8 21.01 31.21 8.05
C VAL A 8 19.54 31.53 8.31
N GLU A 9 18.86 32.11 7.33
CA GLU A 9 17.47 32.50 7.45
C GLU A 9 16.56 31.26 7.40
N ARG A 10 15.80 31.08 8.47
CA ARG A 10 14.89 29.95 8.62
C ARG A 10 13.79 30.09 7.57
N ALA A 11 13.64 29.10 6.67
CA ALA A 11 12.58 29.10 5.69
C ALA A 11 11.21 29.32 6.38
N LYS A 12 10.45 30.32 5.91
CA LYS A 12 9.13 30.66 6.47
C LYS A 12 8.14 29.57 6.06
N ILE A 13 7.99 28.54 6.89
CA ILE A 13 7.06 27.44 6.65
C ILE A 13 5.64 27.95 6.90
N VAL A 14 4.85 28.14 5.84
CA VAL A 14 3.41 28.35 5.98
C VAL A 14 2.81 27.04 6.49
N LYS A 15 2.38 27.00 7.76
CA LYS A 15 1.69 25.84 8.34
C LYS A 15 0.30 25.72 7.69
N GLY A 16 0.19 24.84 6.70
CA GLY A 16 -1.11 24.42 6.17
C GLY A 16 -1.84 23.49 7.12
N ASN A 17 -3.13 23.25 6.88
CA ASN A 17 -3.89 22.20 7.56
C ASN A 17 -3.21 20.84 7.32
N TRP A 18 -3.17 19.98 8.34
CA TRP A 18 -2.53 18.68 8.26
C TRP A 18 -3.18 17.78 7.19
N ILE A 19 -4.52 17.81 7.07
CA ILE A 19 -5.27 17.06 6.06
C ILE A 19 -4.90 17.54 4.66
N ASP A 20 -4.91 18.86 4.45
CA ASP A 20 -4.52 19.47 3.18
C ASP A 20 -3.09 19.06 2.79
N THR A 21 -2.19 19.03 3.77
CA THR A 21 -0.80 18.63 3.55
C THR A 21 -0.68 17.17 3.11
N GLN A 22 -1.39 16.24 3.76
CA GLN A 22 -1.35 14.82 3.41
C GLN A 22 -1.98 14.54 2.04
N VAL A 23 -3.14 15.14 1.77
CA VAL A 23 -3.85 14.99 0.48
C VAL A 23 -3.02 15.57 -0.65
N ARG A 24 -2.52 16.81 -0.48
CA ARG A 24 -1.65 17.43 -1.49
C ARG A 24 -0.38 16.64 -1.68
N TRP A 25 0.24 16.12 -0.62
CA TRP A 25 1.40 15.25 -0.75
C TRP A 25 1.07 14.01 -1.58
N ALA A 26 -0.05 13.32 -1.32
CA ALA A 26 -0.43 12.11 -2.03
C ALA A 26 -0.59 12.35 -3.55
N PHE A 27 -1.23 13.45 -3.94
CA PHE A 27 -1.58 13.72 -5.35
C PHE A 27 -0.63 14.67 -6.08
N ARG A 28 0.38 15.27 -5.40
CA ARG A 28 1.35 16.16 -6.04
C ARG A 28 2.19 15.43 -7.09
N ARG A 29 2.26 15.96 -8.31
CA ARG A 29 3.13 15.48 -9.38
C ARG A 29 4.57 16.05 -9.22
N PRO A 30 5.61 15.37 -9.73
CA PRO A 30 5.57 14.08 -10.43
C PRO A 30 5.35 12.90 -9.48
N MET A 31 4.68 11.86 -9.99
CA MET A 31 4.53 10.58 -9.30
C MET A 31 5.63 9.64 -9.77
N ASN A 32 6.46 9.15 -8.85
CA ASN A 32 7.41 8.07 -9.13
C ASN A 32 6.88 6.74 -8.55
N LEU A 33 7.51 5.63 -8.93
CA LEU A 33 7.07 4.29 -8.51
C LEU A 33 7.12 4.12 -6.99
N GLU A 34 8.10 4.70 -6.32
CA GLU A 34 8.27 4.59 -4.87
C GLU A 34 7.13 5.29 -4.11
N LYS A 35 6.80 6.51 -4.55
CA LYS A 35 5.69 7.28 -3.99
C LYS A 35 4.37 6.57 -4.22
N LEU A 36 4.17 5.98 -5.40
CA LEU A 36 2.98 5.18 -5.68
C LEU A 36 2.91 3.95 -4.77
N ALA A 37 3.99 3.18 -4.66
CA ALA A 37 4.06 2.00 -3.79
C ALA A 37 3.79 2.37 -2.32
N LEU A 38 4.33 3.48 -1.84
CA LEU A 38 4.08 4.00 -0.49
C LEU A 38 2.61 4.42 -0.30
N LEU A 39 2.04 5.11 -1.28
CA LEU A 39 0.64 5.52 -1.23
C LEU A 39 -0.28 4.29 -1.18
N VAL A 40 -0.05 3.32 -2.07
CA VAL A 40 -0.82 2.06 -2.10
C VAL A 40 -0.66 1.30 -0.79
N GLN A 41 0.54 1.18 -0.21
CA GLN A 41 0.75 0.52 1.08
C GLN A 41 -0.09 1.15 2.21
N ARG A 42 -0.16 2.48 2.26
CA ARG A 42 -0.91 3.20 3.30
C ARG A 42 -2.41 3.04 3.11
N VAL A 43 -2.89 3.24 1.88
CA VAL A 43 -4.32 3.13 1.55
C VAL A 43 -4.80 1.69 1.74
N SER A 44 -4.04 0.69 1.28
CA SER A 44 -4.38 -0.71 1.49
C SER A 44 -4.36 -1.09 2.96
N GLY A 45 -3.40 -0.60 3.75
CA GLY A 45 -3.37 -0.85 5.20
C GLY A 45 -4.60 -0.32 5.93
N LEU A 46 -5.04 0.90 5.59
CA LEU A 46 -6.27 1.46 6.17
C LEU A 46 -7.51 0.68 5.71
N GLY A 47 -7.59 0.31 4.44
CA GLY A 47 -8.68 -0.51 3.91
C GLY A 47 -8.74 -1.89 4.56
N LEU A 48 -7.60 -2.56 4.75
CA LEU A 48 -7.50 -3.86 5.40
C LEU A 48 -7.82 -3.79 6.89
N LEU A 49 -7.46 -2.70 7.58
CA LEU A 49 -7.86 -2.48 8.96
C LEU A 49 -9.39 -2.39 9.08
N VAL A 50 -10.04 -1.62 8.20
CA VAL A 50 -11.51 -1.55 8.16
C VAL A 50 -12.10 -2.93 7.84
N TYR A 51 -11.56 -3.62 6.84
CA TYR A 51 -11.98 -4.97 6.48
C TYR A 51 -11.83 -5.95 7.64
N LEU A 52 -10.76 -5.87 8.44
CA LEU A 52 -10.54 -6.77 9.58
C LEU A 52 -11.71 -6.71 10.57
N PHE A 53 -12.26 -5.52 10.87
CA PHE A 53 -13.44 -5.40 11.73
C PHE A 53 -14.67 -6.03 11.09
N PHE A 54 -14.92 -5.77 9.80
CA PHE A 54 -16.02 -6.43 9.07
C PHE A 54 -15.86 -7.95 9.02
N HIS A 55 -14.63 -8.43 8.79
CA HIS A 55 -14.30 -9.84 8.68
C HIS A 55 -14.55 -10.57 10.01
N ILE A 56 -14.11 -9.98 11.13
CA ILE A 56 -14.38 -10.53 12.47
C ILE A 56 -15.89 -10.55 12.75
N PHE A 57 -16.62 -9.49 12.40
CA PHE A 57 -18.07 -9.44 12.59
C PHE A 57 -18.78 -10.53 11.78
N VAL A 58 -18.52 -10.63 10.47
CA VAL A 58 -19.14 -11.60 9.57
C VAL A 58 -18.80 -13.02 10.01
N THR A 59 -17.53 -13.34 10.22
CA THR A 59 -17.12 -14.68 10.65
C THR A 59 -17.66 -15.03 12.03
N GLY A 60 -17.82 -14.05 12.93
CA GLY A 60 -18.43 -14.23 14.23
C GLY A 60 -19.88 -14.71 14.18
N THR A 61 -20.64 -14.39 13.12
CA THR A 61 -22.04 -14.84 12.95
C THR A 61 -22.18 -16.36 12.94
N ILE A 62 -21.13 -17.11 12.61
CA ILE A 62 -21.12 -18.58 12.67
C ILE A 62 -21.49 -19.10 14.07
N THR A 63 -21.12 -18.37 15.11
CA THR A 63 -21.40 -18.73 16.51
C THR A 63 -22.87 -18.50 16.90
N SER A 64 -23.60 -17.73 16.10
CA SER A 64 -25.03 -17.44 16.30
C SER A 64 -25.95 -18.45 15.61
N GLY A 65 -25.38 -19.50 15.02
CA GLY A 65 -26.12 -20.59 14.36
C GLY A 65 -26.33 -20.39 12.86
N GLN A 66 -26.79 -21.47 12.22
CA GLN A 66 -26.91 -21.57 10.75
C GLN A 66 -27.76 -20.46 10.14
N GLY A 67 -28.90 -20.09 10.75
CA GLY A 67 -29.79 -19.06 10.21
C GLY A 67 -29.14 -17.67 10.14
N ALA A 68 -28.32 -17.31 11.14
CA ALA A 68 -27.59 -16.04 11.14
C ALA A 68 -26.49 -16.04 10.06
N TRP A 69 -25.78 -17.15 9.92
CA TRP A 69 -24.76 -17.36 8.88
C TRP A 69 -25.37 -17.25 7.47
N ASP A 70 -26.45 -17.98 7.21
CA ASP A 70 -27.12 -17.97 5.91
C ASP A 70 -27.67 -16.58 5.57
N SER A 71 -28.21 -15.88 6.56
CA SER A 71 -28.68 -14.51 6.39
C SER A 71 -27.56 -13.55 5.99
N ILE A 72 -26.39 -13.59 6.64
CA ILE A 72 -25.28 -12.70 6.26
C ILE A 72 -24.65 -13.11 4.92
N MET A 73 -24.55 -14.40 4.63
CA MET A 73 -24.06 -14.90 3.34
C MET A 73 -24.96 -14.46 2.18
N SER A 74 -26.28 -14.44 2.37
CA SER A 74 -27.20 -13.93 1.36
C SER A 74 -26.93 -12.47 0.96
N VAL A 75 -26.39 -11.67 1.90
CA VAL A 75 -25.95 -10.31 1.64
C VAL A 75 -24.59 -10.31 0.93
N LEU A 76 -23.65 -11.17 1.31
CA LEU A 76 -22.28 -11.16 0.77
C LEU A 76 -22.13 -11.83 -0.60
N LEU A 77 -23.09 -12.66 -1.02
CA LEU A 77 -23.10 -13.30 -2.34
C LEU A 77 -23.53 -12.37 -3.49
N ASN A 78 -23.76 -11.08 -3.21
CA ASN A 78 -24.16 -10.13 -4.24
C ASN A 78 -22.93 -9.59 -5.02
N PRO A 79 -23.08 -9.19 -6.30
CA PRO A 79 -21.96 -8.73 -7.12
C PRO A 79 -21.19 -7.52 -6.56
N LEU A 80 -21.83 -6.62 -5.81
CA LEU A 80 -21.15 -5.49 -5.19
C LEU A 80 -20.25 -5.93 -4.03
N ALA A 81 -20.70 -6.92 -3.25
CA ALA A 81 -19.90 -7.51 -2.19
C ALA A 81 -18.67 -8.24 -2.78
N HIS A 82 -18.84 -8.96 -3.89
CA HIS A 82 -17.72 -9.58 -4.61
C HIS A 82 -16.67 -8.54 -5.09
N VAL A 83 -17.09 -7.34 -5.54
CA VAL A 83 -16.14 -6.27 -5.86
C VAL A 83 -15.34 -5.84 -4.62
N GLY A 84 -16.00 -5.74 -3.47
CA GLY A 84 -15.34 -5.48 -2.18
C GLY A 84 -14.32 -6.56 -1.83
N GLU A 85 -14.66 -7.83 -2.01
CA GLU A 85 -13.76 -8.97 -1.79
C GLU A 85 -12.55 -8.94 -2.73
N ILE A 86 -12.73 -8.61 -4.02
CA ILE A 86 -11.61 -8.43 -4.95
C ILE A 86 -10.68 -7.32 -4.45
N LEU A 87 -11.22 -6.16 -4.06
CA LEU A 87 -10.40 -5.05 -3.55
C LEU A 87 -9.59 -5.47 -2.32
N VAL A 88 -10.19 -6.26 -1.42
CA VAL A 88 -9.51 -6.80 -0.24
C VAL A 88 -8.41 -7.77 -0.63
N VAL A 89 -8.67 -8.73 -1.51
CA VAL A 89 -7.68 -9.73 -1.96
C VAL A 89 -6.49 -9.05 -2.64
N VAL A 90 -6.75 -8.13 -3.57
CA VAL A 90 -5.69 -7.38 -4.26
C VAL A 90 -4.91 -6.50 -3.28
N GLY A 91 -5.62 -5.80 -2.40
CA GLY A 91 -5.05 -4.97 -1.35
C GLY A 91 -4.17 -5.77 -0.41
N ALA A 92 -4.64 -6.92 0.08
CA ALA A 92 -3.92 -7.82 0.99
C ALA A 92 -2.66 -8.40 0.34
N THR A 93 -2.77 -8.90 -0.89
CA THR A 93 -1.63 -9.46 -1.62
C THR A 93 -0.54 -8.40 -1.83
N PHE A 94 -0.90 -7.21 -2.31
CA PHE A 94 0.07 -6.14 -2.48
C PHE A 94 0.65 -5.68 -1.12
N HIS A 95 -0.20 -5.45 -0.12
CA HIS A 95 0.19 -4.94 1.21
C HIS A 95 1.17 -5.89 1.91
N GLY A 96 0.91 -7.19 1.86
CA GLY A 96 1.76 -8.21 2.44
C GLY A 96 3.12 -8.27 1.76
N ILE A 97 3.15 -8.42 0.43
CA ILE A 97 4.42 -8.58 -0.32
C ILE A 97 5.24 -7.30 -0.31
N ASN A 98 4.62 -6.13 -0.51
CA ASN A 98 5.33 -4.85 -0.44
C ASN A 98 5.73 -4.48 1.01
N GLY A 99 4.97 -4.93 2.02
CA GLY A 99 5.38 -4.85 3.43
C GLY A 99 6.64 -5.67 3.70
N ILE A 100 6.68 -6.92 3.24
CA ILE A 100 7.86 -7.80 3.32
C ILE A 100 9.05 -7.18 2.59
N ARG A 101 8.83 -6.58 1.41
CA ARG A 101 9.87 -5.82 0.70
C ARG A 101 10.53 -4.82 1.64
N MET A 102 9.74 -3.96 2.29
CA MET A 102 10.24 -2.92 3.20
C MET A 102 10.95 -3.52 4.43
N MET A 103 10.43 -4.60 5.01
CA MET A 103 11.11 -5.32 6.10
C MET A 103 12.49 -5.82 5.66
N LEU A 104 12.60 -6.40 4.46
CA LEU A 104 13.88 -6.85 3.91
C LEU A 104 14.83 -5.69 3.62
N LEU A 105 14.34 -4.50 3.28
CA LEU A 105 15.20 -3.33 3.08
C LEU A 105 15.90 -2.91 4.37
N GLU A 106 15.21 -2.99 5.50
CA GLU A 106 15.74 -2.61 6.81
C GLU A 106 16.59 -3.72 7.43
N LEU A 107 16.26 -4.98 7.17
CA LEU A 107 16.92 -6.14 7.78
C LEU A 107 18.09 -6.71 6.96
N THR A 108 18.28 -6.26 5.72
CA THR A 108 19.32 -6.82 4.82
C THR A 108 20.06 -5.74 4.04
N SER A 109 21.07 -6.13 3.28
CA SER A 109 21.84 -5.24 2.40
C SER A 109 21.10 -4.87 1.10
N LEU A 110 19.80 -5.17 0.96
CA LEU A 110 19.00 -4.89 -0.25
C LEU A 110 18.91 -3.40 -0.61
N VAL A 111 19.09 -2.50 0.37
CA VAL A 111 19.11 -1.05 0.15
C VAL A 111 20.33 -0.58 -0.64
N GLY A 112 21.39 -1.38 -0.69
CA GLY A 112 22.66 -1.03 -1.31
C GLY A 112 23.62 -0.35 -0.35
N LYS A 113 24.72 0.19 -0.89
CA LYS A 113 25.75 0.88 -0.10
C LYS A 113 25.39 2.35 0.07
N PRO A 114 25.61 2.93 1.27
CA PRO A 114 25.49 4.38 1.47
C PRO A 114 26.37 5.13 0.47
N MET A 115 25.82 6.14 -0.20
CA MET A 115 26.56 7.01 -1.12
C MET A 115 26.31 8.46 -0.72
N ARG A 116 27.27 9.32 -1.02
CA ARG A 116 27.09 10.75 -0.81
C ARG A 116 26.10 11.30 -1.84
N PRO A 117 25.12 12.12 -1.43
CA PRO A 117 24.22 12.80 -2.34
C PRO A 117 24.96 13.99 -2.98
N ASP A 118 25.83 13.71 -3.94
CA ASP A 118 26.55 14.72 -4.71
C ASP A 118 25.74 15.11 -5.96
N TYR A 119 25.78 16.39 -6.35
CA TYR A 119 25.10 16.86 -7.55
C TYR A 119 25.83 16.36 -8.81
N PRO A 120 25.10 15.83 -9.82
CA PRO A 120 23.65 15.67 -9.92
C PRO A 120 23.12 14.50 -9.08
N TYR A 121 22.08 14.78 -8.28
CA TYR A 121 21.46 13.77 -7.42
C TYR A 121 20.92 12.60 -8.22
N LYS A 122 21.30 11.38 -7.83
CA LYS A 122 20.77 10.13 -8.39
C LYS A 122 19.92 9.44 -7.33
N ALA A 123 18.69 9.08 -7.69
CA ALA A 123 17.83 8.32 -6.80
C ALA A 123 18.44 6.94 -6.51
N GLN A 124 18.76 6.69 -5.24
CA GLN A 124 19.32 5.42 -4.79
C GLN A 124 18.27 4.46 -4.25
N SER A 125 17.07 4.98 -3.97
CA SER A 125 16.02 4.32 -3.21
C SER A 125 15.35 3.16 -3.95
N LEU A 126 15.47 3.02 -5.28
CA LEU A 126 14.91 1.90 -6.05
C LEU A 126 16.00 1.13 -6.83
N GLY A 127 16.88 0.45 -6.10
CA GLY A 127 17.84 -0.49 -6.68
C GLY A 127 17.18 -1.67 -7.42
N LYS A 128 17.95 -2.42 -8.23
CA LYS A 128 17.44 -3.56 -9.03
C LYS A 128 16.70 -4.60 -8.19
N GLY A 129 17.25 -4.97 -7.02
CA GLY A 129 16.62 -5.93 -6.11
C GLY A 129 15.28 -5.44 -5.57
N GLN A 130 15.21 -4.18 -5.12
CA GLN A 130 13.96 -3.60 -4.65
C GLN A 130 12.91 -3.51 -5.75
N ARG A 131 13.33 -3.13 -6.97
CA ARG A 131 12.45 -3.03 -8.13
C ARG A 131 11.88 -4.39 -8.51
N SER A 132 12.69 -5.45 -8.44
CA SER A 132 12.23 -6.82 -8.68
C SER A 132 11.12 -7.21 -7.71
N ILE A 133 11.32 -7.02 -6.41
CA ILE A 133 10.31 -7.39 -5.39
C ILE A 133 9.04 -6.55 -5.55
N LEU A 134 9.16 -5.25 -5.88
CA LEU A 134 8.01 -4.40 -6.15
C LEU A 134 7.20 -4.88 -7.36
N TRP A 135 7.88 -5.32 -8.43
CA TRP A 135 7.21 -5.94 -9.57
C TRP A 135 6.57 -7.27 -9.20
N THR A 136 7.24 -8.10 -8.40
CA THR A 136 6.63 -9.33 -7.87
C THR A 136 5.35 -9.02 -7.10
N ALA A 137 5.34 -8.02 -6.21
CA ALA A 137 4.13 -7.61 -5.50
C ALA A 137 3.00 -7.19 -6.46
N THR A 138 3.34 -6.45 -7.52
CA THR A 138 2.38 -5.96 -8.51
C THR A 138 1.82 -7.09 -9.36
N ILE A 139 2.67 -8.01 -9.82
CA ILE A 139 2.27 -9.18 -10.61
C ILE A 139 1.38 -10.11 -9.78
N MET A 140 1.78 -10.42 -8.54
CA MET A 140 1.00 -11.27 -7.65
C MET A 140 -0.36 -10.66 -7.31
N ALA A 141 -0.45 -9.34 -7.12
CA ALA A 141 -1.72 -8.65 -6.96
C ALA A 141 -2.59 -8.70 -8.24
N GLY A 142 -1.98 -8.63 -9.43
CA GLY A 142 -2.69 -8.85 -10.69
C GLY A 142 -3.22 -10.29 -10.82
N LEU A 143 -2.39 -11.28 -10.49
CA LEU A 143 -2.79 -12.69 -10.49
C LEU A 143 -3.90 -12.97 -9.47
N SER A 144 -3.83 -12.37 -8.28
CA SER A 144 -4.89 -12.52 -7.27
C SER A 144 -6.20 -11.87 -7.72
N THR A 145 -6.14 -10.78 -8.49
CA THR A 145 -7.32 -10.17 -9.12
C THR A 145 -7.98 -11.16 -10.08
N ILE A 146 -7.20 -11.76 -10.97
CA ILE A 146 -7.69 -12.73 -11.97
C ILE A 146 -8.31 -13.94 -11.28
N ALA A 147 -7.60 -14.51 -10.29
CA ALA A 147 -8.10 -15.62 -9.51
C ALA A 147 -9.40 -15.27 -8.77
N GLY A 148 -9.48 -14.08 -8.17
CA GLY A 148 -10.69 -13.60 -7.50
C GLY A 148 -11.89 -13.49 -8.45
N ILE A 149 -11.69 -12.95 -9.66
CA ILE A 149 -12.75 -12.87 -10.68
C ILE A 149 -13.24 -14.26 -11.08
N VAL A 150 -12.30 -15.18 -11.39
CA VAL A 150 -12.61 -16.57 -11.77
C VAL A 150 -13.41 -17.27 -10.68
N LEU A 151 -12.99 -17.15 -9.41
CA LEU A 151 -13.63 -17.82 -8.29
C LEU A 151 -15.00 -17.24 -7.94
N LEU A 152 -15.16 -15.92 -8.00
CA LEU A 152 -16.39 -15.24 -7.58
C LEU A 152 -17.48 -15.21 -8.66
N TRP A 153 -17.09 -15.28 -9.94
CA TRP A 153 -18.05 -15.35 -11.07
C TRP A 153 -18.11 -16.70 -11.77
N GLY A 154 -17.27 -17.66 -11.38
CA GLY A 154 -17.29 -19.02 -11.91
C GLY A 154 -16.95 -19.11 -13.41
N VAL A 155 -16.07 -18.25 -13.90
CA VAL A 155 -15.68 -18.13 -15.32
C VAL A 155 -14.35 -18.83 -15.58
#